data_AF-A0A919UG75-F1
#
_entry.id   AF-A0A919UG75-F1
#
_cell.length_a   1.000
_cell.length_b   1.000
_cell.length_c   1.000
_cell.angle_alpha   90.00
_cell.angle_beta   90.00
_cell.angle_gamma   90.00
#
_symmetry.space_group_name_H-M   'P 1'
#
loop_
_entity.id
_entity.type
_entity.pdbx_description
1 polymer ?
#
loop_
_entity_poly.entity_id
_entity_poly.type
_entity_poly.pdbx_seq_one_letter_code
_entity_poly.pdbx_strand_id
1 'polypeptide(L)'
;MLELHRRLIAATSAGQTNDAMAFRPHIGVAYCNSNELAGPLITKVDPLRELPTVDLCTVSAELVLLRREGAAYRWSTCASVPLGGQRHGNC
;
A
#
# COMPACT_ATOMS: atom_id res chain seq x y z
N MET A 1 -10.87 1.76 -5.63
CA MET A 1 -9.48 2.13 -5.27
C MET A 1 -8.93 3.33 -6.03
N LEU A 2 -8.96 3.38 -7.37
CA LEU A 2 -8.40 4.51 -8.14
C LEU A 2 -9.03 5.86 -7.78
N GLU A 3 -10.36 5.91 -7.61
CA GLU A 3 -11.07 7.14 -7.24
C GLU A 3 -10.72 7.62 -5.83
N LEU A 4 -10.62 6.70 -4.86
CA LEU A 4 -10.15 7.02 -3.52
C LEU A 4 -8.73 7.62 -3.56
N HIS A 5 -7.81 7.02 -4.32
CA HIS A 5 -6.46 7.54 -4.50
C HIS A 5 -6.48 8.96 -5.07
N ARG A 6 -7.27 9.22 -6.12
CA ARG A 6 -7.38 10.58 -6.70
C ARG A 6 -7.88 11.60 -5.68
N ARG A 7 -8.93 11.26 -4.93
CA ARG A 7 -9.49 12.15 -3.89
C ARG A 7 -8.50 12.43 -2.78
N LEU A 8 -7.76 11.40 -2.33
CA LEU A 8 -6.70 11.58 -1.33
C LEU A 8 -5.59 12.47 -1.86
N ILE A 9 -5.06 12.20 -3.06
CA ILE A 9 -4.04 13.03 -3.69
C ILE A 9 -4.52 14.48 -3.80
N ALA A 10 -5.72 14.73 -4.30
CA ALA A 10 -6.27 16.09 -4.41
C ALA A 10 -6.38 16.80 -3.05
N ALA A 11 -6.68 16.07 -1.98
CA ALA A 11 -6.77 16.61 -0.62
C ALA A 11 -5.40 16.84 0.05
N THR A 12 -4.36 16.12 -0.38
CA THR A 12 -3.03 16.16 0.27
C THR A 12 -1.93 16.80 -0.58
N SER A 13 -2.21 17.15 -1.84
CA SER A 13 -1.20 17.63 -2.80
C SER A 13 -0.83 19.10 -2.68
N ALA A 14 -1.27 19.81 -1.64
CA ALA A 14 -0.88 21.19 -1.39
C ALA A 14 0.66 21.31 -1.22
N GLY A 15 1.36 21.54 -2.34
CA GLY A 15 2.81 21.78 -2.41
C GLY A 15 3.69 20.63 -2.93
N GLN A 16 3.15 19.50 -3.40
CA GLN A 16 3.96 18.41 -3.98
C GLN A 16 3.57 18.10 -5.43
N THR A 17 4.47 18.39 -6.35
CA THR A 17 4.44 17.88 -7.73
C THR A 17 5.15 16.53 -7.74
N ASN A 18 4.43 15.42 -7.72
CA ASN A 18 5.04 14.10 -7.94
C ASN A 18 4.80 13.66 -9.38
N ASP A 19 5.91 13.39 -10.06
CA ASP A 19 6.02 12.83 -11.40
C ASP A 19 5.19 11.54 -11.46
N ALA A 20 4.04 11.62 -12.12
CA ALA A 20 2.93 10.70 -11.88
C ALA A 20 3.15 9.37 -12.62
N MET A 21 3.89 8.45 -11.99
CA MET A 21 3.70 7.04 -12.30
C MET A 21 2.22 6.69 -12.08
N ALA A 22 1.63 5.99 -13.06
CA ALA A 22 0.25 5.54 -12.96
C ALA A 22 0.03 4.77 -11.65
N PHE A 23 -1.02 5.11 -10.92
CA PHE A 23 -1.38 4.43 -9.68
C PHE A 23 -1.61 2.94 -9.94
N ARG A 24 -0.77 2.10 -9.33
CA ARG A 24 -0.84 0.63 -9.38
C ARG A 24 -1.05 0.11 -7.96
N PRO A 25 -2.29 -0.23 -7.57
CA PRO A 25 -2.55 -0.76 -6.22
C PRO A 25 -1.82 -2.09 -6.05
N HIS A 26 -0.97 -2.18 -5.03
CA HIS A 26 -0.23 -3.39 -4.69
C HIS A 26 -0.07 -3.47 -3.17
N ILE A 27 0.15 -4.68 -2.66
CA ILE A 27 0.44 -4.93 -1.25
C ILE A 27 1.89 -5.36 -1.16
N GLY A 28 2.67 -4.65 -0.34
CA GLY A 28 4.02 -5.10 0.02
C GLY A 28 3.92 -6.29 0.97
N VAL A 29 4.45 -7.44 0.58
CA VAL A 29 4.44 -8.67 1.39
C VAL A 29 5.74 -8.90 2.15
N ALA A 30 6.83 -8.34 1.66
CA ALA A 30 8.15 -8.40 2.29
C ALA A 30 8.99 -7.21 1.80
N TYR A 31 10.01 -6.86 2.59
CA TYR A 31 10.99 -5.84 2.23
C TYR A 31 12.40 -6.44 2.31
N CYS A 32 13.12 -6.42 1.20
CA CYS A 32 14.54 -6.76 1.18
C CYS A 32 15.34 -5.47 1.40
N ASN A 33 16.08 -5.40 2.51
CA ASN A 33 16.87 -4.23 2.90
C ASN A 33 18.39 -4.47 2.76
N SER A 34 18.80 -5.59 2.17
CA SER A 34 20.18 -5.95 1.87
C SER A 34 20.51 -5.69 0.39
N ASN A 35 21.80 -5.55 0.09
CA ASN A 35 22.30 -5.35 -1.27
C ASN A 35 22.38 -6.70 -2.02
N GLU A 36 21.22 -7.25 -2.36
CA GLU A 36 21.08 -8.51 -3.08
C GLU A 36 20.86 -8.27 -4.57
N LEU A 37 21.32 -9.19 -5.41
CA LEU A 37 20.97 -9.18 -6.83
C LEU A 37 19.47 -9.45 -7.00
N ALA A 38 18.80 -8.62 -7.78
CA ALA A 38 17.37 -8.76 -8.02
C ALA A 38 17.00 -10.06 -8.75
N GLY A 39 17.82 -10.51 -9.71
CA GLY A 39 17.55 -11.69 -10.55
C GLY A 39 17.22 -12.96 -9.73
N PRO A 40 18.12 -13.41 -8.83
CA PRO A 40 17.85 -14.56 -7.96
C PRO A 40 16.60 -14.41 -7.10
N LEU A 41 16.30 -13.20 -6.61
CA LEU A 41 15.10 -12.93 -5.83
C LEU A 41 13.84 -13.06 -6.69
N ILE A 42 13.86 -12.51 -7.91
CA ILE A 42 12.75 -12.61 -8.87
C ILE A 42 12.45 -14.09 -9.16
N THR A 43 13.46 -14.91 -9.48
CA THR A 43 13.27 -16.34 -9.73
C THR A 43 12.65 -17.07 -8.54
N LYS A 44 13.03 -16.71 -7.30
CA LYS A 44 12.47 -17.32 -6.09
C LYS A 44 11.01 -16.94 -5.84
N VAL A 45 10.60 -15.71 -6.18
CA VAL A 45 9.23 -15.23 -5.94
C VAL A 45 8.29 -15.44 -7.13
N ASP A 46 8.81 -15.74 -8.32
CA ASP A 46 8.01 -15.93 -9.53
C ASP A 46 6.93 -17.01 -9.38
N PRO A 47 7.17 -18.17 -8.73
CA PRO A 47 6.14 -19.18 -8.51
C PRO A 47 4.97 -18.68 -7.63
N LEU A 48 5.17 -17.62 -6.84
CA LEU A 48 4.11 -17.05 -5.99
C LEU A 48 3.02 -16.34 -6.82
N ARG A 49 3.27 -16.05 -8.10
CA ARG A 49 2.27 -15.48 -9.02
C ARG A 49 1.11 -16.42 -9.29
N GLU A 50 1.33 -17.73 -9.16
CA GLU A 50 0.33 -18.77 -9.37
C GLU A 50 -0.55 -19.02 -8.12
N LEU A 51 -0.28 -18.31 -7.02
CA LEU A 51 -1.11 -18.40 -5.83
C LEU A 51 -2.51 -17.87 -6.12
N PRO A 52 -3.57 -18.49 -5.56
CA PRO A 52 -4.92 -17.99 -5.69
C PRO A 52 -5.03 -16.54 -5.23
N THR A 53 -5.81 -15.74 -5.97
CA THR A 53 -6.16 -14.40 -5.55
C THR A 53 -7.14 -14.44 -4.38
N VAL A 54 -7.05 -13.44 -3.51
CA VAL A 54 -7.98 -13.26 -2.39
C VAL A 54 -8.68 -11.91 -2.54
N ASP A 55 -9.98 -11.90 -2.30
CA ASP A 55 -10.75 -10.66 -2.25
C ASP A 55 -10.58 -10.01 -0.88
N LEU A 56 -10.30 -8.70 -0.89
CA LEU A 56 -10.10 -7.92 0.33
C LEU A 56 -10.97 -6.66 0.28
N CYS A 57 -11.65 -6.38 1.38
CA CYS A 57 -12.39 -5.15 1.57
C CYS A 57 -11.54 -4.12 2.32
N THR A 58 -11.39 -2.91 1.76
CA THR A 58 -10.74 -1.79 2.46
C THR A 58 -11.78 -1.01 3.24
N VAL A 59 -11.73 -1.10 4.57
CA VAL A 59 -12.76 -0.52 5.47
C VAL A 59 -12.40 0.84 6.04
N SER A 60 -11.14 1.27 5.92
CA SER A 60 -10.64 2.55 6.43
C SER A 60 -9.44 3.04 5.63
N ALA A 61 -9.21 4.34 5.67
CA ALA A 61 -7.97 5.00 5.26
C ALA A 61 -7.29 5.56 6.50
N GLU A 62 -6.00 5.28 6.67
CA GLU A 62 -5.21 5.77 7.79
C GLU A 62 -4.16 6.77 7.32
N LEU A 63 -4.12 7.93 7.97
CA LEU A 63 -2.99 8.83 7.91
C LEU A 63 -1.96 8.37 8.94
N VAL A 64 -0.77 8.02 8.48
CA VAL A 64 0.29 7.49 9.34
C VAL A 64 1.54 8.38 9.31
N LEU A 65 2.19 8.50 10.46
CA LEU A 65 3.57 9.00 10.54
C LEU A 65 4.51 7.81 10.32
N LEU A 66 5.05 7.72 9.10
CA LEU A 66 5.99 6.66 8.71
C LEU A 66 7.43 7.08 9.06
N ARG A 67 8.14 6.22 9.78
CA ARG A 67 9.54 6.44 10.18
C ARG A 67 10.37 5.23 9.81
N ARG A 68 11.60 5.46 9.35
CA ARG A 68 12.58 4.38 9.18
C ARG A 68 13.40 4.26 10.46
N GLU A 69 13.33 3.12 11.11
CA GLU A 69 14.12 2.80 12.30
C GLU A 69 15.09 1.67 11.95
N GLY A 70 16.34 2.04 11.68
CA GLY A 70 17.35 1.12 11.15
C GLY A 70 16.90 0.53 9.81
N ALA A 71 16.69 -0.79 9.79
CA ALA A 71 16.36 -1.56 8.61
C ALA A 71 14.85 -1.86 8.46
N ALA A 72 14.00 -1.29 9.33
CA ALA A 72 12.56 -1.49 9.33
C ALA A 72 11.80 -0.17 9.19
N TYR A 73 10.66 -0.23 8.51
CA TYR A 73 9.67 0.84 8.57
C TYR A 73 8.76 0.63 9.78
N ARG A 74 8.65 1.64 10.63
CA ARG A 74 7.67 1.71 11.71
C ARG A 74 6.71 2.86 11.45
N TRP A 75 5.48 2.72 11.89
CA TRP A 75 4.51 3.78 11.77
C TRP A 75 3.63 3.89 13.01
N SER A 76 3.09 5.09 13.20
CA SER A 76 2.01 5.36 14.14
C SER A 76 0.85 6.00 13.40
N THR A 77 -0.37 5.56 13.68
CA THR A 77 -1.58 6.13 13.08
C THR A 77 -1.89 7.49 13.72
N CYS A 78 -1.98 8.53 12.90
CA CYS A 78 -2.31 9.89 13.31
C CYS A 78 -3.82 10.15 13.23
N ALA A 79 -4.47 9.62 12.19
CA ALA A 79 -5.91 9.71 11.97
C ALA A 79 -6.40 8.51 11.17
N SER A 80 -7.66 8.16 11.34
CA SER A 80 -8.33 7.10 10.60
C SER A 80 -9.71 7.56 10.14
N VAL A 81 -10.04 7.29 8.88
CA VAL A 81 -11.33 7.61 8.29
C VAL A 81 -11.97 6.32 7.80
N PRO A 82 -13.19 5.96 8.26
CA PRO A 82 -13.87 4.79 7.75
C PRO A 82 -14.24 4.96 6.27
N LEU A 83 -13.98 3.94 5.47
CA LEU A 83 -14.34 3.83 4.06
C LEU A 83 -15.53 2.88 3.93
N GLY A 84 -16.67 3.29 4.49
CA GLY A 84 -17.89 2.50 4.44
C GLY A 84 -19.03 3.14 5.22
N GLY A 85 -20.14 3.42 4.53
CA GLY A 85 -21.44 3.52 5.17
C GLY A 85 -21.94 2.12 5.53
N GLN A 86 -22.62 2.01 6.67
CA GLN A 86 -23.27 0.83 7.27
C GLN A 86 -23.21 -0.47 6.44
N ARG A 87 -22.48 -1.46 7.00
CA ARG A 87 -22.43 -2.90 6.68
C ARG A 87 -23.44 -3.38 5.62
N HIS A 88 -22.92 -3.90 4.50
CA HIS A 88 -23.56 -5.01 3.79
C HIS A 88 -22.71 -6.26 4.02
N GLY A 89 -23.39 -7.37 4.32
CA GLY A 89 -22.81 -8.60 4.84
C GLY A 89 -21.80 -9.29 3.92
N ASN A 90 -20.99 -10.11 4.58
CA ASN A 90 -20.07 -11.13 4.08
C ASN A 90 -18.96 -10.62 3.15
N CYS A 91 -17.89 -10.16 3.79
CA CYS A 91 -16.56 -10.65 3.40
C CYS A 91 -16.33 -11.99 4.10
#